data_AF-A0A6J5YVK0-F1
#
_entry.id   AF-A0A6J5YVK0-F1
#
_cell.length_a   1.000
_cell.length_b   1.000
_cell.length_c   1.000
_cell.angle_alpha   90.00
_cell.angle_beta   90.00
_cell.angle_gamma   90.00
#
_symmetry.space_group_name_H-M   'P 1'
#
loop_
_entity.id
_entity.type
_entity.pdbx_description
1 polymer ?
#
loop_
_entity_poly.entity_id
_entity_poly.type
_entity_poly.pdbx_seq_one_letter_code
_entity_poly.pdbx_strand_id
1 'polypeptide(L)' 'MEGALEFCREDECVEVTPAVVRIRKVILDGSIRARNTSKAKRANENS' A
#
# COMPACT_ATOMS: atom_id res chain seq x y z
N MET A 1 1.96 -11.74 -16.01
CA MET A 1 2.45 -11.10 -14.77
C MET A 1 2.54 -9.58 -14.89
N GLU A 2 2.24 -8.97 -16.05
CA GLU A 2 2.34 -7.52 -16.25
C GLU A 2 1.28 -6.69 -15.51
N GLY A 3 0.04 -7.17 -15.36
CA GLY A 3 -1.01 -6.37 -14.73
C GLY A 3 -0.83 -6.10 -13.23
N ALA A 4 -0.10 -6.93 -12.49
CA ALA A 4 0.03 -6.75 -11.03
C ALA A 4 0.83 -5.49 -10.65
N LEU A 5 1.70 -5.01 -11.54
CA LEU A 5 2.46 -3.77 -11.34
C LEU A 5 1.61 -2.52 -11.62
N GLU A 6 0.55 -2.65 -12.42
CA GLU A 6 -0.28 -1.52 -12.86
C GLU A 6 -1.36 -1.14 -11.82
N PHE A 7 -1.72 -2.07 -10.92
CA PHE A 7 -2.78 -1.86 -9.92
C PHE A 7 -2.28 -1.66 -8.48
N CYS A 8 -0.97 -1.66 -8.24
CA CYS A 8 -0.45 -1.41 -6.90
C CYS A 8 -0.73 0.04 -6.48
N ARG A 9 -1.50 0.22 -5.41
CA ARG A 9 -1.73 1.53 -4.80
C ARG A 9 -0.46 2.04 -4.12
N GLU A 10 -0.37 3.34 -3.86
CA GLU A 10 0.80 3.94 -3.21
C GLU A 10 1.15 3.31 -1.84
N ASP A 11 0.17 2.79 -1.12
CA ASP A 11 0.39 2.13 0.18
C ASP A 11 0.62 0.61 0.08
N GLU A 12 0.75 0.10 -1.15
CA GLU A 12 0.93 -1.30 -1.50
C GLU A 12 2.23 -1.53 -2.28
N CYS A 13 2.76 -2.75 -2.19
CA CYS A 13 3.92 -3.20 -2.93
C CYS A 13 3.72 -4.64 -3.42
N VAL A 14 4.39 -5.00 -4.51
CA VAL A 14 4.45 -6.37 -5.01
C VAL A 14 5.69 -7.04 -4.43
N GLU A 15 5.49 -8.08 -3.63
CA GLU A 15 6.55 -8.93 -3.12
C GLU A 15 6.75 -10.11 -4.07
N VAL A 16 7.92 -10.15 -4.71
CA VAL A 16 8.28 -11.18 -5.69
C VAL A 16 9.31 -12.12 -5.10
N THR A 17 8.99 -13.42 -5.12
CA THR A 17 9.91 -14.50 -4.78
C THR A 17 9.82 -15.57 -5.88
N PRO A 18 10.81 -16.48 -6.00
CA PRO A 18 10.73 -17.56 -6.98
C PRO A 18 9.50 -18.47 -6.83
N ALA A 19 8.98 -18.63 -5.61
CA ALA A 19 7.84 -19.50 -5.32
C ALA A 19 6.48 -18.80 -5.42
N VAL A 20 6.41 -17.51 -5.10
CA VAL A 20 5.15 -16.77 -5.04
C VAL A 20 5.34 -15.28 -5.35
N VAL A 21 4.33 -14.71 -5.97
CA VAL A 21 4.14 -13.28 -6.17
C VAL A 21 2.89 -12.86 -5.42
N ARG A 22 2.98 -11.83 -4.58
CA ARG A 22 1.82 -11.33 -3.82
C ARG A 22 1.86 -9.82 -3.64
N ILE A 23 0.68 -9.22 -3.43
CA ILE A 23 0.55 -7.83 -3.03
C ILE A 23 0.59 -7.73 -1.50
N ARG A 24 1.26 -6.72 -0.99
CA ARG A 24 1.40 -6.45 0.45
C ARG A 24 1.30 -4.96 0.72
N LYS A 25 0.93 -4.57 1.95
CA LYS A 25 1.06 -3.17 2.38
C LYS A 25 2.53 -2.83 2.59
N VAL A 26 2.93 -1.63 2.19
CA VAL A 26 4.27 -1.09 2.49
C VAL A 26 4.48 -1.01 4.01
N ILE A 27 3.43 -0.58 4.73
CA ILE A 27 3.42 -0.56 6.20
C ILE A 27 2.63 -1.77 6.71
N LEU A 28 3.35 -2.73 7.27
CA LEU A 28 2.78 -3.96 7.80
C LEU A 28 1.98 -3.71 9.09
N ASP A 29 2.52 -2.88 9.98
CA ASP A 29 1.87 -2.54 11.25
C ASP A 29 0.52 -1.85 11.03
N GLY A 30 -0.53 -2.42 11.64
CA GLY A 30 -1.90 -1.94 11.46
C GLY A 30 -2.16 -0.57 12.07
N SER A 31 -1.56 -0.29 13.22
CA SER A 31 -1.76 0.96 13.96
C SER A 31 -1.10 2.13 13.23
N ILE A 32 0.13 1.94 12.75
CA ILE A 32 0.87 2.94 11.96
C ILE A 32 0.12 3.21 10.64
N ARG A 33 -0.36 2.17 9.96
CA ARG A 33 -1.13 2.33 8.72
C ARG A 33 -2.41 3.14 8.94
N ALA A 34 -3.20 2.82 9.96
CA ALA A 34 -4.44 3.54 10.28
C ALA A 34 -4.18 5.03 10.57
N ARG A 35 -3.08 5.34 11.28
CA ARG A 35 -2.66 6.71 11.54
C ARG A 35 -2.29 7.45 10.25
N ASN A 36 -1.58 6.80 9.33
CA ASN A 36 -1.20 7.41 8.06
C ASN A 36 -2.41 7.66 7.15
N THR A 37 -3.35 6.71 7.06
CA THR A 37 -4.62 6.92 6.35
C THR A 37 -5.39 8.12 6.90
N SER A 38 -5.46 8.24 8.24
CA SER A 38 -6.15 9.36 8.89
C SER A 38 -5.49 10.71 8.60
N LYS A 39 -4.15 10.77 8.55
CA LYS A 39 -3.41 11.97 8.15
C LYS A 39 -3.66 12.35 6.69
N ALA A 40 -3.61 11.38 5.78
CA ALA A 40 -3.86 11.61 4.36
C ALA A 40 -5.27 12.15 4.11
N LYS A 41 -6.28 11.59 4.81
CA LYS A 41 -7.66 12.07 4.75
C LYS A 41 -7.78 13.55 5.15
N ARG A 42 -7.16 13.93 6.26
CA ARG A 42 -7.15 15.32 6.74
C ARG A 42 -6.42 16.28 5.80
N ALA A 43 -5.31 15.85 5.21
CA ALA A 43 -4.60 16.67 4.23
C ALA A 43 -5.49 16.99 3.02
N ASN A 44 -6.28 16.01 2.57
CA ASN A 44 -7.22 16.18 1.46
C ASN A 44 -8.45 17.03 1.81
N GLU A 45 -8.86 17.06 3.09
CA GLU A 45 -9.94 17.94 3.57
C GLU A 45 -9.53 19.41 3.66
N ASN A 46 -8.22 19.68 3.77
CA ASN A 46 -7.64 21.03 3.88
C ASN A 46 -7.10 21.58 2.55
N SER A 47 -7.28 20.84 1.45
CA SER A 47 -6.81 21.20 0.09
C SER A 47 -7.95 21.71 -0.78
#